data_AF-N8VV32-F1
#
_entry.id   AF-N8VV32-F1
#
_cell.length_a   1.000
_cell.length_b   1.000
_cell.length_c   1.000
_cell.angle_alpha   90.00
_cell.angle_beta   90.00
_cell.angle_gamma   90.00
#
_symmetry.space_group_name_H-M   'P 1'
#
loop_
_entity.id
_entity.type
_entity.pdbx_description
1 polymer ?
#
loop_
_entity_poly.entity_id
_entity_poly.type
_entity_poly.pdbx_seq_one_letter_code
_entity_poly.pdbx_strand_id
1 'polypeptide(L)' 'MINVTPDHPIAHEAYEQVKNLRCDYVNIIAHTFKKSETEQGFFIAGIYPNKGEGGFNRLDWLAEFEQLNGISDA' A
#
# COMPACT_ATOMS: atom_id res chain seq x y z
N MET A 1 -11.73 6.11 4.41
CA MET A 1 -10.30 5.75 4.51
C MET A 1 -10.20 4.24 4.37
N ILE A 2 -9.28 3.77 3.55
CA ILE A 2 -9.04 2.35 3.29
C ILE A 2 -7.57 2.08 3.60
N ASN A 3 -7.29 1.01 4.35
CA ASN A 3 -5.93 0.50 4.49
C ASN A 3 -5.57 -0.22 3.19
N VAL A 4 -4.50 0.20 2.54
CA VAL A 4 -4.06 -0.38 1.27
C VAL A 4 -3.31 -1.67 1.56
N THR A 5 -3.97 -2.79 1.30
CA THR A 5 -3.35 -4.13 1.28
C THR A 5 -2.53 -4.33 -0.01
N PRO A 6 -1.62 -5.32 -0.04
CA PRO A 6 -0.79 -5.61 -1.21
C PRO A 6 -1.56 -5.89 -2.51
N ASP A 7 -2.76 -6.46 -2.42
CA ASP A 7 -3.65 -6.78 -3.54
C ASP A 7 -4.56 -5.61 -3.97
N HIS A 8 -4.51 -4.48 -3.27
CA HIS A 8 -5.37 -3.34 -3.57
C HIS A 8 -4.99 -2.71 -4.93
N PRO A 9 -5.95 -2.26 -5.77
CA PRO A 9 -5.67 -1.68 -7.09
C PRO A 9 -4.71 -0.47 -7.12
N ILE A 10 -4.51 0.20 -5.98
CA ILE A 10 -3.63 1.37 -5.82
C ILE A 10 -2.29 1.02 -5.15
N ALA A 11 -2.08 -0.25 -4.80
CA ALA A 11 -0.88 -0.71 -4.11
C ALA A 11 0.40 -0.45 -4.91
N HIS A 12 0.33 -0.51 -6.26
CA HIS A 12 1.45 -0.15 -7.13
C HIS A 12 1.96 1.28 -6.90
N GLU A 13 1.09 2.24 -6.60
CA GLU A 13 1.52 3.62 -6.32
C GLU A 13 2.21 3.76 -4.95
N ALA A 14 1.87 2.87 -4.01
CA ALA A 14 2.48 2.86 -2.68
C ALA A 14 3.83 2.12 -2.65
N TYR A 15 4.01 1.09 -3.48
CA TYR A 15 5.14 0.16 -3.43
C TYR A 15 6.51 0.85 -3.37
N GLU A 16 6.81 1.75 -4.31
CA GLU A 16 8.11 2.44 -4.35
C GLU A 16 8.37 3.30 -3.11
N GLN A 17 7.34 3.92 -2.54
CA GLN A 17 7.49 4.68 -1.30
C GLN A 17 7.72 3.75 -0.11
N VAL A 18 6.99 2.63 -0.02
CA VAL A 18 7.12 1.63 1.05
C VAL A 18 8.51 0.98 1.04
N LYS A 19 9.10 0.70 -0.13
CA LYS A 19 10.48 0.22 -0.27
C LYS A 19 11.50 1.15 0.36
N ASN A 20 11.32 2.45 0.15
CA ASN A 20 12.25 3.49 0.58
C ASN A 20 12.09 3.88 2.06
N LEU A 21 11.01 3.46 2.72
CA LEU A 21 10.79 3.71 4.14
C LEU A 21 11.67 2.81 5.03
N ARG A 22 12.31 3.42 6.03
CA ARG A 22 13.10 2.73 7.06
C ARG A 22 12.28 2.56 8.33
N CYS A 23 11.37 1.59 8.34
CA CYS A 23 10.55 1.23 9.49
C CYS A 23 10.10 -0.24 9.45
N ASP A 24 9.70 -0.77 10.61
CA ASP A 24 9.20 -2.14 10.72
C ASP A 24 7.74 -2.24 10.30
N TYR A 25 6.94 -1.23 10.66
CA TYR A 25 5.52 -1.16 10.33
C TYR A 25 5.22 0.08 9.48
N VAL A 26 4.30 -0.06 8.53
CA VAL A 26 3.83 1.00 7.63
C VAL A 26 2.32 1.07 7.65
N ASN A 27 1.80 2.30 7.64
CA ASN A 27 0.39 2.56 7.37
C ASN A 27 0.25 3.24 6.02
N ILE A 28 -0.60 2.65 5.18
CA ILE A 28 -0.86 3.11 3.82
C ILE A 28 -2.36 3.38 3.73
N ILE A 29 -2.73 4.65 3.63
CA ILE A 29 -4.13 5.07 3.60
C ILE A 29 -4.48 5.56 2.20
N ALA A 30 -5.55 5.02 1.66
CA ALA A 30 -6.19 5.55 0.46
C ALA A 30 -7.56 6.17 0.78
N HIS A 31 -7.91 7.17 -0.01
CA HIS A 31 -9.26 7.72 -0.08
C HIS A 31 -9.88 7.34 -1.42
N THR A 32 -11.21 7.31 -1.42
CA THR A 32 -12.00 7.06 -2.61
C THR A 32 -12.59 8.36 -3.14
N PHE A 33 -12.75 8.46 -4.44
CA PHE A 33 -13.51 9.53 -5.08
C PHE A 33 -14.42 8.97 -6.18
N LYS A 34 -15.49 9.70 -6.49
CA LYS A 34 -16.38 9.34 -7.60
C LYS A 34 -15.71 9.72 -8.91
N LYS A 35 -15.35 8.74 -9.75
CA LYS A 35 -14.82 8.99 -11.12
C LYS A 35 -15.95 9.20 -12.11
N SER A 36 -17.00 8.38 -12.01
CA SER A 36 -18.22 8.45 -12.82
C SER A 36 -19.42 7.94 -12.01
N GLU A 37 -20.60 7.86 -12.62
CA GLU A 37 -21.79 7.30 -11.95
C GLU A 37 -21.62 5.84 -11.51
N THR A 38 -20.74 5.07 -12.17
CA THR A 38 -20.53 3.64 -11.91
C THR A 38 -19.13 3.29 -11.44
N GLU A 39 -18.18 4.23 -11.49
CA GLU A 39 -16.77 3.95 -11.16
C GLU A 39 -16.27 4.77 -9.98
N GLN A 40 -15.53 4.08 -9.11
CA GLN A 40 -14.81 4.66 -8.00
C GLN A 40 -13.31 4.73 -8.33
N GLY A 41 -12.70 5.87 -8.03
CA GLY A 41 -11.26 6.07 -8.05
C GLY A 41 -10.67 5.98 -6.65
N PHE A 42 -9.35 5.76 -6.61
CA PHE A 42 -8.55 5.73 -5.40
C PHE A 42 -7.38 6.70 -5.54
N PHE A 43 -6.95 7.28 -4.42
CA PHE A 43 -5.68 7.99 -4.34
C PHE A 43 -5.05 7.74 -2.97
N ILE A 44 -3.72 7.69 -2.93
CA ILE A 44 -2.96 7.60 -1.68
C ILE A 44 -3.12 8.92 -0.91
N ALA A 45 -3.76 8.84 0.25
CA ALA A 45 -3.92 9.96 1.17
C ALA A 45 -2.70 10.11 2.09
N GLY A 46 -1.97 9.03 2.35
CA GLY A 46 -0.71 9.09 3.10
C GLY A 46 -0.05 7.73 3.26
N ILE A 47 1.28 7.76 3.35
CA ILE A 47 2.14 6.62 3.68
C ILE A 47 3.05 7.07 4.81
N TYR A 48 2.97 6.41 5.97
CA TYR A 48 3.72 6.83 7.13
C TYR A 48 4.26 5.65 7.94
N PRO A 49 5.49 5.79 8.49
CA PRO A 49 6.02 4.84 9.47
C PRO A 49 5.08 4.71 10.65
N ASN A 50 4.85 3.48 11.09
CA ASN A 50 4.16 3.20 12.34
C ASN A 50 5.15 2.59 13.35
N LYS A 51 4.99 2.95 14.63
CA LYS A 51 5.85 2.48 15.73
C LYS A 51 5.29 1.24 16.44
N GLY A 52 4.14 0.70 16.02
CA GLY A 52 3.53 -0.49 16.62
C GLY A 52 2.56 -1.21 15.67
N GLU A 53 1.91 -2.26 16.20
CA GLU A 53 1.03 -3.22 15.48
C GLU A 53 -0.23 -2.61 14.83
N GLY A 54 -0.41 -1.29 14.88
CA GLY A 54 -1.51 -0.60 14.21
C GLY A 54 -1.32 -0.40 12.69
N GLY A 55 -0.33 -1.06 12.09
CA GLY A 55 -0.06 -1.03 10.65
C GLY A 55 0.51 -2.33 10.13
N PHE A 56 0.74 -2.42 8.83
CA PHE A 56 1.27 -3.61 8.19
C PHE A 56 2.76 -3.76 8.50
N ASN A 57 3.24 -4.99 8.71
CA ASN A 57 4.67 -5.25 8.66
C ASN A 57 5.16 -4.88 7.26
N ARG A 58 6.15 -3.98 7.19
CA ARG A 58 6.63 -3.40 5.93
C ARG A 58 7.24 -4.46 5.02
N LEU A 59 8.02 -5.39 5.57
CA LEU A 59 8.68 -6.44 4.79
C LEU A 59 7.67 -7.46 4.28
N ASP A 60 6.72 -7.88 5.11
CA ASP A 60 5.67 -8.82 4.69
C ASP A 60 4.78 -8.20 3.62
N TRP A 61 4.39 -6.94 3.78
CA TRP A 61 3.60 -6.21 2.79
C TRP A 61 4.32 -6.12 1.44
N LEU A 62 5.62 -5.81 1.44
CA LEU A 62 6.43 -5.76 0.22
C LEU A 62 6.54 -7.13 -0.44
N ALA A 63 6.85 -8.17 0.34
CA ALA A 63 7.01 -9.53 -0.17
C ALA A 63 5.71 -10.08 -0.77
N GLU A 64 4.57 -9.85 -0.13
CA GLU A 64 3.26 -10.26 -0.65
C GLU A 64 2.92 -9.50 -1.93
N PHE A 65 3.16 -8.18 -1.96
CA PHE A 65 2.95 -7.38 -3.16
C PHE A 65 3.81 -7.89 -4.33
N GLU A 66 5.09 -8.16 -4.08
CA GLU A 66 6.04 -8.67 -5.07
C GLU A 66 5.60 -10.05 -5.60
N GLN A 67 5.18 -10.95 -4.70
CA GLN A 67 4.65 -12.27 -5.06
C GLN A 67 3.40 -12.16 -5.94
N LEU A 68 2.43 -11.31 -5.58
CA LEU A 68 1.19 -11.12 -6.34
C LEU A 68 1.46 -10.57 -7.75
N ASN A 69 2.54 -9.83 -7.93
CA ASN A 69 2.90 -9.19 -9.19
C ASN A 69 4.02 -9.89 -9.96
N GLY A 70 4.51 -11.04 -9.49
CA GLY A 70 5.61 -11.77 -10.12
C GLY A 70 6.93 -11.01 -10.14
N ILE A 71 7.11 -10.06 -9.22
CA ILE A 71 8.34 -9.27 -9.05
C ILE A 71 9.25 -10.11 -8.16
N SER A 72 9.96 -11.08 -8.74
CA SER A 72 11.03 -11.77 -8.03
C SER A 72 12.34 -11.03 -8.28
N ASP A 73 12.96 -10.50 -7.22
CA ASP A 73 14.39 -10.15 -7.26
C ASP A 73 15.15 -11.47 -7.52
N ALA A 74 15.55 -11.67 -8.77
CA ALA A 74 16.42 -12.78 -9.21
C ALA A 74 17.89 -12.47 -8.93
#